data_AF-A0A644YNU6-F1
#
_entry.id   AF-A0A644YNU6-F1
#
_cell.length_a   1.000
_cell.length_b   1.000
_cell.length_c   1.000
_cell.angle_alpha   90.00
_cell.angle_beta   90.00
_cell.angle_gamma   90.00
#
_symmetry.space_group_name_H-M   'P 1'
#
loop_
_entity.id
_entity.type
_entity.pdbx_description
1 polymer ?
#
loop_
_entity_poly.entity_id
_entity_poly.type
_entity_poly.pdbx_seq_one_letter_code
_entity_poly.pdbx_strand_id
1 'polypeptide(L)'
;MTKGQIESKLSEAISKFEIEQMGRGPEKIRTVIFQDLILIRLNGFLSISEKNLAKNPGGIQMIKNARTALFENARKELETTIKTVLDVNIVSTYSDVSTKTGEKIIAIVVDQDIEKLIK
;
A
#
# COMPACT_ATOMS: atom_id res chain seq x y z
N MET A 1 5.02 -20.81 7.29
CA MET A 1 5.81 -19.72 6.68
C MET A 1 6.36 -18.89 7.81
N THR A 2 7.53 -18.29 7.67
CA THR A 2 8.03 -17.31 8.64
C THR A 2 7.39 -15.94 8.39
N LYS A 3 7.46 -15.03 9.36
CA LYS A 3 6.99 -13.65 9.21
C LYS A 3 7.53 -12.98 7.95
N GLY A 4 8.84 -13.08 7.72
CA GLY A 4 9.49 -12.51 6.54
C GLY A 4 9.02 -13.09 5.21
N GLN A 5 8.66 -14.38 5.16
CA GLN A 5 8.11 -15.00 3.94
C GLN A 5 6.72 -14.44 3.60
N ILE A 6 5.89 -14.17 4.61
CA ILE A 6 4.56 -13.57 4.43
C ILE A 6 4.69 -12.11 4.01
N GLU A 7 5.55 -11.35 4.68
CA GLU A 7 5.87 -9.96 4.28
C GLU A 7 6.36 -9.88 2.82
N SER A 8 7.19 -10.84 2.39
CA SER A 8 7.64 -10.93 0.99
C SER A 8 6.48 -11.21 0.04
N LYS A 9 5.63 -12.21 0.35
CA LYS A 9 4.46 -12.54 -0.47
C LYS A 9 3.47 -11.38 -0.59
N LEU A 10 3.21 -10.67 0.51
CA LEU A 10 2.38 -9.47 0.50
C LEU A 10 3.02 -8.40 -0.39
N SER A 11 4.32 -8.16 -0.25
CA SER A 11 5.04 -7.19 -1.09
C SER A 11 4.92 -7.52 -2.59
N GLU A 12 5.04 -8.79 -2.96
CA GLU A 12 4.86 -9.24 -4.35
C GLU A 12 3.43 -9.06 -4.84
N ALA A 13 2.44 -9.46 -4.03
CA ALA A 13 1.02 -9.36 -4.37
C ALA A 13 0.59 -7.90 -4.55
N ILE A 14 1.04 -7.01 -3.65
CA ILE A 14 0.74 -5.58 -3.72
C ILE A 14 1.49 -4.92 -4.89
N SER A 15 2.72 -5.33 -5.18
CA SER A 15 3.43 -4.82 -6.35
C SER A 15 2.70 -5.17 -7.65
N LYS A 16 2.12 -6.37 -7.76
CA LYS A 16 1.31 -6.77 -8.92
C LYS A 16 0.01 -5.96 -9.00
N PHE A 17 -0.69 -5.83 -7.88
CA PHE A 17 -1.89 -5.00 -7.78
C PHE A 17 -1.63 -3.55 -8.24
N GLU A 18 -0.53 -2.92 -7.82
CA GLU A 18 -0.20 -1.56 -8.25
C GLU A 18 0.10 -1.48 -9.76
N ILE A 19 0.76 -2.49 -10.34
CA ILE A 19 0.98 -2.56 -11.79
C ILE A 19 -0.36 -2.68 -12.54
N GLU A 20 -1.26 -3.54 -12.07
CA GLU A 20 -2.56 -3.78 -12.71
C GLU A 20 -3.48 -2.56 -12.62
N GLN A 21 -3.53 -1.89 -11.46
CA GLN A 21 -4.41 -0.74 -11.24
C GLN A 21 -3.85 0.57 -11.79
N MET A 22 -2.53 0.76 -11.74
CA MET A 22 -1.90 2.06 -12.07
C MET A 22 -1.03 2.01 -13.33
N GLY A 23 -0.88 0.84 -13.96
CA GLY A 23 -0.02 0.64 -15.14
C GLY A 23 1.48 0.70 -14.84
N ARG A 24 1.87 0.90 -13.57
CA ARG A 24 3.25 1.05 -13.12
C ARG A 24 3.40 0.55 -11.68
N GLY A 25 4.42 -0.27 -11.45
CA GLY A 25 4.82 -0.70 -10.12
C GLY A 25 5.74 0.30 -9.40
N PRO A 26 5.90 0.16 -8.07
CA PRO A 26 6.88 0.93 -7.31
C PRO A 26 8.31 0.51 -7.66
N GLU A 27 9.29 1.39 -7.43
CA GLU A 27 10.72 1.04 -7.55
C GLU A 27 11.17 0.10 -6.43
N LYS A 28 10.64 0.31 -5.23
CA LYS A 28 10.87 -0.54 -4.06
C LYS A 28 9.59 -0.67 -3.27
N ILE A 29 9.35 -1.85 -2.75
CA ILE A 29 8.24 -2.14 -1.84
C ILE A 29 8.78 -2.87 -0.62
N ARG A 30 8.22 -2.56 0.54
CA ARG A 30 8.51 -3.27 1.79
C ARG A 30 7.22 -3.40 2.58
N THR A 31 6.92 -4.63 3.00
CA THR A 31 5.85 -4.90 3.94
C THR A 31 6.44 -5.22 5.31
N VAL A 32 5.80 -4.76 6.37
CA VAL A 32 6.12 -5.08 7.76
C VAL A 32 4.81 -5.46 8.45
N ILE A 33 4.81 -6.60 9.11
CA ILE A 33 3.71 -7.04 9.98
C ILE A 33 4.08 -6.67 11.42
N PHE A 34 3.11 -6.17 12.17
CA PHE A 34 3.25 -5.91 13.60
C PHE A 34 1.92 -6.18 14.27
N GLN A 35 1.82 -7.27 15.04
CA GLN A 35 0.57 -7.76 15.61
C GLN A 35 -0.53 -7.91 14.55
N ASP A 36 -1.62 -7.15 14.69
CA ASP A 36 -2.77 -7.06 13.79
C ASP A 36 -2.60 -5.99 12.67
N LEU A 37 -1.43 -5.38 12.57
CA LEU A 37 -1.12 -4.34 11.58
C LEU A 37 -0.28 -4.89 10.44
N ILE A 38 -0.67 -4.52 9.22
CA ILE A 38 0.14 -4.69 8.01
C ILE A 38 0.49 -3.30 7.49
N LEU A 39 1.78 -2.97 7.47
CA LEU A 39 2.31 -1.72 6.93
C LEU A 39 3.06 -1.98 5.63
N ILE A 40 2.63 -1.33 4.56
CA ILE A 40 3.26 -1.44 3.24
C ILE A 40 3.80 -0.08 2.86
N ARG A 41 5.11 -0.01 2.57
CA ARG A 41 5.79 1.19 2.09
C ARG A 41 6.20 0.97 0.64
N LEU A 42 5.79 1.90 -0.21
CA LEU A 42 6.12 1.94 -1.63
C LEU A 42 6.96 3.20 -1.91
N ASN A 43 8.10 3.02 -2.57
CA ASN A 43 8.98 4.10 -2.99
C ASN A 43 8.97 4.24 -4.51
N GLY A 44 9.22 5.46 -4.99
CA GLY A 44 9.17 5.75 -6.42
C GLY A 44 7.75 5.68 -6.96
N PHE A 45 6.75 6.06 -6.15
CA PHE A 45 5.34 5.98 -6.52
C PHE A 45 4.90 7.15 -7.42
N LEU A 46 5.47 8.34 -7.20
CA LEU A 46 5.15 9.52 -8.02
C LEU A 46 5.84 9.49 -9.38
N SER A 47 5.07 9.80 -10.42
CA SER A 47 5.57 10.09 -11.76
C SER A 47 6.39 11.39 -11.81
N ILE A 48 7.17 11.60 -12.88
CA ILE A 48 7.94 12.84 -13.08
C ILE A 48 7.00 14.06 -13.11
N SER A 49 5.84 13.93 -13.76
CA SER A 49 4.84 14.99 -13.83
C SER A 49 4.26 15.33 -12.46
N GLU A 50 3.95 14.32 -11.63
CA GLU A 50 3.47 14.56 -10.26
C GLU A 50 4.55 15.19 -9.37
N LYS A 51 5.81 14.77 -9.50
CA LYS A 51 6.93 15.42 -8.78
C LYS A 51 7.06 16.90 -9.14
N ASN A 52 6.85 17.26 -10.40
CA ASN A 52 6.85 18.65 -10.84
C ASN A 52 5.62 19.42 -10.33
N LEU A 53 4.44 18.80 -10.34
CA LEU A 53 3.21 19.40 -9.83
C LEU A 53 3.27 19.64 -8.31
N ALA A 54 3.93 18.75 -7.56
CA ALA A 54 4.14 18.86 -6.12
C ALA A 54 5.01 20.07 -5.68
N LYS A 55 5.60 20.83 -6.61
CA LYS A 55 6.41 22.02 -6.30
C LYS A 55 5.59 23.21 -5.80
N ASN A 56 4.27 23.20 -5.97
CA ASN A 56 3.38 24.26 -5.47
C ASN A 56 2.24 23.69 -4.61
N PRO A 57 1.68 24.48 -3.67
CA PRO A 57 0.67 23.99 -2.72
C PRO A 57 -0.61 23.44 -3.38
N GLY A 58 -1.09 24.08 -4.45
CA GLY A 58 -2.28 23.61 -5.17
C GLY A 58 -2.08 22.23 -5.81
N GLY A 59 -0.91 22.01 -6.41
CA GLY A 59 -0.53 20.72 -6.98
C GLY A 59 -0.40 19.61 -5.94
N ILE A 60 0.11 19.92 -4.74
CA ILE A 60 0.14 18.97 -3.63
C ILE A 60 -1.28 18.50 -3.28
N GLN A 61 -2.23 19.43 -3.15
CA GLN A 61 -3.62 19.09 -2.82
C GLN A 61 -4.28 18.25 -3.93
N MET A 62 -4.03 18.60 -5.20
CA MET A 62 -4.54 17.84 -6.34
C MET A 62 -4.03 16.39 -6.34
N ILE A 63 -2.73 16.19 -6.10
CA ILE A 63 -2.15 14.84 -6.02
C ILE A 63 -2.79 14.07 -4.86
N LYS A 64 -2.88 14.66 -3.67
CA LYS A 64 -3.50 14.01 -2.49
C LYS A 64 -4.93 13.59 -2.79
N ASN A 65 -5.77 14.50 -3.31
CA ASN A 65 -7.17 14.20 -3.62
C ASN A 65 -7.30 13.08 -4.66
N ALA A 66 -6.51 13.16 -5.74
CA ALA A 66 -6.52 12.13 -6.78
C ALA A 66 -6.11 10.77 -6.22
N ARG A 67 -5.06 10.70 -5.40
CA ARG A 67 -4.58 9.45 -4.81
C ARG A 67 -5.54 8.87 -3.77
N THR A 68 -6.21 9.70 -2.98
CA THR A 68 -7.30 9.24 -2.12
C THR A 68 -8.41 8.62 -2.96
N ALA A 69 -8.95 9.32 -3.96
CA ALA A 69 -10.04 8.80 -4.79
C ALA A 69 -9.68 7.49 -5.50
N LEU A 70 -8.46 7.39 -6.06
CA LEU A 70 -7.98 6.16 -6.70
C LEU A 70 -7.84 5.00 -5.71
N PHE A 71 -7.38 5.26 -4.49
CA PHE A 71 -7.29 4.23 -3.45
C PHE A 71 -8.67 3.72 -3.03
N GLU A 72 -9.63 4.62 -2.83
CA GLU A 72 -11.00 4.26 -2.47
C GLU A 72 -11.64 3.34 -3.53
N ASN A 73 -11.42 3.63 -4.81
CA ASN A 73 -11.95 2.83 -5.92
C ASN A 73 -11.35 1.43 -5.99
N ALA A 74 -10.07 1.27 -5.65
CA ALA A 74 -9.35 -0.01 -5.72
C ALA A 74 -9.27 -0.74 -4.37
N ARG A 75 -9.97 -0.24 -3.33
CA ARG A 75 -9.90 -0.79 -1.97
C ARG A 75 -10.34 -2.25 -1.94
N LYS A 76 -11.44 -2.61 -2.61
CA LYS A 76 -12.00 -3.97 -2.54
C LYS A 76 -11.06 -4.99 -3.17
N GLU A 77 -10.44 -4.62 -4.29
CA GLU A 77 -9.44 -5.43 -4.97
C GLU A 77 -8.21 -5.60 -4.10
N LEU A 78 -7.71 -4.52 -3.48
CA LEU A 78 -6.60 -4.58 -2.51
C LEU A 78 -6.89 -5.54 -1.36
N GLU A 79 -8.07 -5.41 -0.75
CA GLU A 79 -8.51 -6.28 0.35
C GLU A 79 -8.58 -7.74 -0.07
N THR A 80 -9.07 -8.00 -1.28
CA THR A 80 -9.11 -9.34 -1.88
C THR A 80 -7.70 -9.89 -2.10
N THR A 81 -6.78 -9.09 -2.63
CA THR A 81 -5.38 -9.46 -2.82
C THR A 81 -4.73 -9.86 -1.49
N ILE A 82 -4.94 -9.08 -0.41
CA ILE A 82 -4.40 -9.41 0.92
C ILE A 82 -4.97 -10.74 1.43
N LYS A 83 -6.28 -10.94 1.29
CA LYS A 83 -6.96 -12.18 1.73
C LYS A 83 -6.51 -13.43 1.00
N THR A 84 -5.95 -13.31 -0.21
CA THR A 84 -5.36 -14.46 -0.92
C THR A 84 -4.00 -14.89 -0.33
N VAL A 85 -3.34 -14.01 0.40
CA VAL A 85 -2.05 -14.27 1.05
C VAL A 85 -2.23 -14.66 2.53
N LEU A 86 -3.19 -14.04 3.20
CA LEU A 86 -3.51 -14.24 4.62
C LEU A 86 -5.01 -14.44 4.82
N ASP A 87 -5.39 -15.50 5.53
CA ASP A 87 -6.79 -15.77 5.88
C ASP A 87 -7.18 -14.94 7.12
N VAL A 88 -7.50 -13.67 6.90
CA VAL A 88 -7.82 -12.66 7.92
C VAL A 88 -9.01 -11.79 7.46
N ASN A 89 -9.79 -11.26 8.40
CA ASN A 89 -10.75 -10.22 8.07
C ASN A 89 -10.10 -8.85 8.20
N ILE A 90 -10.42 -7.97 7.26
CA ILE A 90 -9.90 -6.60 7.24
C ILE A 90 -10.87 -5.72 8.01
N VAL A 91 -10.35 -5.07 9.05
CA VAL A 91 -11.10 -4.15 9.91
C VAL A 91 -11.10 -2.75 9.31
N SER A 92 -9.93 -2.28 8.84
CA SER A 92 -9.81 -0.97 8.20
C SER A 92 -8.58 -0.87 7.30
N THR A 93 -8.65 0.02 6.32
CA THR A 93 -7.55 0.31 5.39
C THR A 93 -7.32 1.82 5.31
N TYR A 94 -6.05 2.20 5.29
CA TYR A 94 -5.59 3.58 5.20
C TYR A 94 -4.54 3.69 4.13
N SER A 95 -4.51 4.81 3.42
CA SER A 95 -3.40 5.15 2.53
C SER A 95 -3.08 6.63 2.59
N ASP A 96 -1.79 6.94 2.52
CA ASP A 96 -1.33 8.31 2.29
C ASP A 96 -0.11 8.35 1.38
N VAL A 97 0.06 9.46 0.68
CA VAL A 97 1.17 9.70 -0.26
C VAL A 97 1.96 10.93 0.15
N SER A 98 3.25 10.77 0.43
CA SER A 98 4.16 11.89 0.67
C SER A 98 4.58 12.52 -0.65
N THR A 99 4.13 13.75 -0.91
CA THR A 99 4.56 14.54 -2.08
C THR A 99 6.00 15.07 -1.97
N LYS A 100 6.58 15.01 -0.76
CA LYS A 100 7.98 15.41 -0.50
C LYS A 100 8.96 14.29 -0.86
N THR A 101 8.65 13.07 -0.43
CA THR A 101 9.55 11.91 -0.62
C THR A 101 9.15 11.03 -1.80
N GLY A 102 7.93 11.21 -2.33
CA GLY A 102 7.39 10.37 -3.40
C GLY A 102 7.03 8.95 -2.95
N GLU A 103 6.74 8.80 -1.67
CA GLU A 103 6.40 7.54 -1.02
C GLU A 103 4.90 7.40 -0.83
N LYS A 104 4.41 6.17 -0.90
CA LYS A 104 3.06 5.81 -0.48
C LYS A 104 3.16 4.84 0.69
N ILE A 105 2.36 5.10 1.72
CA ILE A 105 2.13 4.17 2.82
C ILE A 105 0.71 3.64 2.69
N ILE A 106 0.57 2.33 2.88
CA ILE A 106 -0.72 1.67 3.08
C ILE A 106 -0.64 0.99 4.45
N ALA A 107 -1.65 1.23 5.28
CA ALA A 107 -1.80 0.55 6.56
C ALA A 107 -3.11 -0.23 6.54
N ILE A 108 -3.07 -1.48 6.97
CA ILE A 108 -4.24 -2.34 7.12
C ILE A 108 -4.28 -2.83 8.56
N VAL A 109 -5.46 -2.75 9.17
CA VAL A 109 -5.78 -3.38 10.46
C VAL A 109 -6.62 -4.60 10.18
N VAL A 110 -6.26 -5.73 10.78
CA VAL A 110 -7.01 -6.99 10.65
C VAL A 110 -7.63 -7.42 11.99
N ASP A 111 -8.48 -8.44 11.96
CA ASP A 111 -9.26 -8.89 13.11
C ASP A 111 -8.49 -9.74 14.13
N GLN A 112 -7.23 -10.06 13.85
CA GLN A 112 -6.42 -10.94 14.68
C GLN A 112 -4.93 -10.62 14.62
N ASP A 113 -4.23 -10.98 15.70
CA ASP A 113 -2.77 -10.87 15.79
C ASP A 113 -2.12 -11.86 14.82
N ILE A 114 -1.57 -11.32 13.73
CA ILE A 114 -0.97 -12.10 12.67
C ILE A 114 0.30 -12.79 13.18
N GLU A 115 1.05 -12.20 14.11
CA GLU A 115 2.28 -12.78 14.63
C GLU A 115 2.03 -14.06 15.45
N LYS A 116 0.83 -14.24 16.02
CA LYS A 116 0.44 -15.50 16.67
C LYS A 116 0.09 -16.63 15.70
N LEU A 117 -0.25 -16.30 14.46
CA LEU A 117 -0.58 -17.27 13.40
C LEU A 117 0.68 -17.79 12.68
N ILE A 118 1.81 -17.11 12.85
CA ILE A 118 3.03 -17.36 12.11
C ILE A 118 4.09 -17.94 13.06
N LYS A 119 4.82 -18.95 12.59
CA LYS A 119 5.97 -19.53 13.33
C LYS A 119 7.23 -18.68 13.19
#